data_AF-A0A8T7BYQ5-F1
#
_entry.id   AF-A0A8T7BYQ5-F1
#
_cell.length_a   1.000
_cell.length_b   1.000
_cell.length_c   1.000
_cell.angle_alpha   90.00
_cell.angle_beta   90.00
_cell.angle_gamma   90.00
#
_symmetry.space_group_name_H-M   'P 1'
#
loop_
_entity.id
_entity.type
_entity.pdbx_description
1 polymer ?
#
loop_
_entity_poly.entity_id
_entity_poly.type
_entity_poly.pdbx_seq_one_letter_code
_entity_poly.pdbx_strand_id
1 'polypeptide(L)'
;MICHLEIIGKVKATAITLAVLTHPLSLANESISLPPPESPLSLLVYKMEILNYCGLIDDEISAGFGHQRDHIISELKLTEQQVQQARTEGWQSGLAEWQNRGLGGFKNWCRTDGREIAEYFRKIVIAVD
;
A
#
# COMPACT_ATOMS: atom_id res chain seq x y z
N MET A 1 -13.11 -62.33 0.69
CA MET A 1 -12.61 -63.65 0.26
C MET A 1 -11.49 -63.42 -0.73
N ILE A 2 -10.35 -64.04 -0.47
CA ILE A 2 -9.03 -63.86 -1.10
C ILE A 2 -9.07 -64.24 -2.59
N CYS A 3 -8.32 -63.53 -3.43
CA CYS A 3 -7.57 -64.16 -4.52
C CYS A 3 -6.36 -63.31 -4.91
N HIS A 4 -5.20 -63.75 -4.41
CA HIS A 4 -3.87 -63.54 -4.97
C HIS A 4 -3.82 -63.95 -6.45
N LEU A 5 -3.05 -63.23 -7.28
CA LEU A 5 -2.07 -63.89 -8.14
C LEU A 5 -0.95 -62.93 -8.55
N GLU A 6 0.27 -63.35 -8.25
CA GLU A 6 1.55 -62.73 -8.58
C GLU A 6 1.87 -62.88 -10.08
N ILE A 7 2.52 -61.87 -10.67
CA ILE A 7 3.43 -62.10 -11.80
C ILE A 7 4.78 -61.48 -11.46
N ILE A 8 5.74 -62.37 -11.20
CA ILE A 8 7.15 -62.10 -11.00
C ILE A 8 7.77 -61.77 -12.36
N GLY A 9 8.13 -60.51 -12.57
CA GLY A 9 8.89 -60.04 -13.72
C GLY A 9 10.12 -59.28 -13.25
N LYS A 10 11.30 -59.91 -13.35
CA LYS A 10 12.61 -59.34 -13.03
C LYS A 10 12.88 -58.10 -13.89
N VAL A 11 12.65 -56.90 -13.36
CA VAL A 11 13.16 -55.65 -13.96
C VAL A 11 14.43 -55.26 -13.21
N LYS A 12 15.56 -55.32 -13.93
CA LYS A 12 16.86 -54.86 -13.43
C LYS A 12 16.71 -53.42 -12.96
N ALA A 13 16.96 -53.21 -11.67
CA ALA A 13 16.99 -51.89 -11.04
C ALA A 13 18.03 -51.01 -11.73
N THR A 14 17.56 -50.15 -12.63
CA THR A 14 18.33 -48.99 -13.07
C THR A 14 17.81 -47.84 -12.22
N ALA A 15 18.57 -47.45 -11.22
CA ALA A 15 18.28 -46.32 -10.36
C ALA A 15 18.27 -45.05 -11.21
N ILE A 16 17.09 -44.69 -11.75
CA ILE A 16 16.84 -43.34 -12.21
C ILE A 16 16.53 -42.55 -10.95
N THR A 17 17.56 -41.88 -10.44
CA THR A 17 17.42 -40.89 -9.37
C THR A 17 16.49 -39.80 -9.88
N LEU A 18 15.19 -39.94 -9.61
CA LEU A 18 14.21 -38.90 -9.81
C LEU A 18 14.48 -37.86 -8.72
N ALA A 19 15.32 -36.88 -9.03
CA ALA A 19 15.49 -35.70 -8.19
C ALA A 19 14.15 -34.94 -8.22
N VAL A 20 13.27 -35.29 -7.28
CA VAL A 20 12.09 -34.48 -6.95
C VAL A 20 12.65 -33.17 -6.39
N LEU A 21 12.79 -32.20 -7.28
CA LEU A 21 13.06 -30.82 -6.91
C LEU A 21 11.82 -30.30 -6.18
N THR A 22 11.75 -30.55 -4.88
CA THR A 22 10.91 -29.80 -3.95
C THR A 22 11.47 -28.40 -3.82
N HIS A 23 11.31 -27.59 -4.87
CA HIS A 23 11.39 -26.15 -4.69
C HIS A 23 10.05 -25.75 -4.06
N PRO A 24 10.01 -25.26 -2.81
CA PRO A 24 8.84 -24.51 -2.40
C PRO A 24 8.68 -23.38 -3.42
N LEU A 25 7.54 -23.36 -4.11
CA LEU A 25 7.03 -22.16 -4.76
C LEU A 25 6.88 -21.13 -3.64
N SER A 26 7.97 -20.43 -3.34
CA SER A 26 7.93 -19.21 -2.57
C SER A 26 7.20 -18.23 -3.48
N LEU A 27 5.87 -18.20 -3.35
CA LEU A 27 5.08 -17.04 -3.73
C LEU A 27 5.65 -15.91 -2.89
N ALA A 28 6.69 -15.25 -3.40
CA ALA A 28 7.01 -13.90 -2.99
C ALA A 28 5.73 -13.11 -3.24
N ASN A 29 4.95 -12.94 -2.18
CA ASN A 29 3.93 -11.92 -2.11
C ASN A 29 4.70 -10.61 -2.09
N GLU A 30 5.23 -10.23 -3.25
CA GLU A 30 5.81 -8.93 -3.49
C GLU A 30 4.62 -7.99 -3.45
N SER A 31 4.28 -7.55 -2.24
CA SER A 31 3.33 -6.50 -1.98
C SER A 31 3.78 -5.32 -2.81
N ILE A 32 3.11 -5.07 -3.94
CA ILE A 32 3.41 -3.98 -4.86
C ILE A 32 3.15 -2.70 -4.08
N SER A 33 4.19 -2.20 -3.41
CA SER A 33 4.18 -0.87 -2.82
C SER A 33 4.31 0.11 -3.97
N LEU A 34 3.19 0.72 -4.35
CA LEU A 34 3.24 1.85 -5.28
C LEU A 34 4.12 2.94 -4.65
N PRO A 35 5.04 3.55 -5.41
CA PRO A 35 5.77 4.70 -4.92
C PRO A 35 4.78 5.83 -4.58
N PRO A 36 5.14 6.74 -3.66
CA PRO A 36 4.30 7.89 -3.37
C PRO A 36 4.04 8.71 -4.64
N PRO A 37 2.87 9.37 -4.76
CA PRO A 37 2.49 10.08 -5.99
C PRO A 37 3.46 11.23 -6.33
N GLU A 38 3.72 11.45 -7.62
CA GLU A 38 4.63 12.52 -8.09
C GLU A 38 3.97 13.91 -8.14
N SER A 39 2.66 13.98 -8.38
CA SER A 39 1.92 15.25 -8.40
C SER A 39 1.80 15.83 -6.99
N PRO A 40 2.06 17.14 -6.78
CA PRO A 40 1.93 17.77 -5.46
C PRO A 40 0.54 17.58 -4.83
N LEU A 41 -0.52 17.66 -5.65
CA LEU A 41 -1.88 17.45 -5.17
C LEU A 41 -2.15 15.97 -4.87
N SER A 42 -1.64 15.05 -5.69
CA SER A 42 -1.79 13.61 -5.47
C SER A 42 -1.06 13.19 -4.18
N LEU A 43 0.14 13.72 -3.93
CA LEU A 43 0.90 13.52 -2.69
C LEU A 43 0.16 14.08 -1.47
N LEU A 44 -0.46 15.26 -1.60
CA LEU A 44 -1.26 15.86 -0.53
C LEU A 44 -2.47 14.99 -0.17
N VAL A 45 -3.18 14.47 -1.18
CA VAL A 45 -4.32 13.57 -0.98
C VAL A 45 -3.86 12.25 -0.36
N TYR A 46 -2.76 11.67 -0.85
CA TYR A 46 -2.15 10.48 -0.28
C TYR A 46 -1.87 10.66 1.22
N LYS A 47 -1.26 11.77 1.62
CA LYS A 47 -1.02 12.10 3.03
C LYS A 47 -2.31 12.15 3.85
N MET A 48 -3.38 12.72 3.30
CA MET A 48 -4.68 12.77 3.96
C MET A 48 -5.29 11.37 4.14
N GLU A 49 -5.12 10.48 3.16
CA GLU A 49 -5.56 9.09 3.29
C GLU A 49 -4.80 8.31 4.37
N ILE A 50 -3.50 8.58 4.56
CA ILE A 50 -2.76 8.02 5.70
C ILE A 50 -3.44 8.39 7.01
N LEU A 51 -3.77 9.68 7.19
CA LEU A 51 -4.44 10.15 8.40
C LEU A 51 -5.84 9.55 8.57
N ASN A 52 -6.56 9.36 7.46
CA ASN A 52 -7.86 8.70 7.43
C ASN A 52 -7.75 7.25 7.95
N TYR A 53 -6.84 6.46 7.37
CA TYR A 53 -6.63 5.08 7.82
C TYR A 53 -6.17 5.02 9.28
N CYS A 54 -5.33 5.96 9.70
CA CYS A 54 -4.83 6.03 11.07
C CYS A 54 -5.83 6.60 12.10
N GLY A 55 -6.98 7.11 11.67
CA GLY A 55 -7.99 7.71 12.56
C GLY A 55 -7.49 8.99 13.25
N LEU A 56 -6.65 9.77 12.57
CA LEU A 56 -6.00 10.97 13.12
C LEU A 56 -6.63 12.28 12.66
N ILE A 57 -7.65 12.24 11.79
CA ILE A 57 -8.27 13.45 11.24
C ILE A 57 -9.13 14.14 12.31
N ASP A 58 -8.85 15.41 12.53
CA ASP A 58 -9.67 16.36 13.29
C ASP A 58 -9.94 17.63 12.45
N ASP A 59 -10.62 18.62 13.04
CA ASP A 59 -10.99 19.87 12.34
C ASP A 59 -9.75 20.68 11.94
N GLU A 60 -8.71 20.70 12.78
CA GLU A 60 -7.46 21.43 12.51
C GLU A 60 -6.71 20.83 11.32
N ILE A 61 -6.58 19.50 11.29
CA ILE A 61 -5.97 18.78 10.16
C ILE A 61 -6.78 19.00 8.88
N SER A 62 -8.11 18.95 8.97
CA SER A 62 -9.00 19.16 7.82
C SER A 62 -8.86 20.57 7.25
N ALA A 63 -8.74 21.59 8.10
CA ALA A 63 -8.47 22.97 7.71
C ALA A 63 -7.10 23.11 7.04
N GLY A 64 -6.04 22.57 7.66
CA GLY A 64 -4.68 22.60 7.09
C GLY A 64 -4.59 21.92 5.72
N PHE A 65 -5.26 20.78 5.55
CA PHE A 65 -5.39 20.13 4.25
C PHE A 65 -6.13 21.02 3.24
N GLY A 66 -7.24 21.63 3.63
CA GLY A 66 -8.00 22.56 2.79
C GLY A 66 -7.14 23.72 2.28
N HIS A 67 -6.42 24.39 3.18
CA HIS A 67 -5.52 25.50 2.83
C HIS A 67 -4.43 25.08 1.84
N GLN A 68 -3.73 23.98 2.12
CA GLN A 68 -2.66 23.52 1.23
C GLN A 68 -3.20 23.05 -0.12
N ARG A 69 -4.36 22.40 -0.14
CA ARG A 69 -5.02 21.97 -1.38
C ARG A 69 -5.36 23.18 -2.25
N ASP A 70 -6.00 24.18 -1.67
CA ASP A 70 -6.45 25.36 -2.40
C ASP A 70 -5.25 26.17 -2.89
N HIS A 71 -4.19 26.26 -2.08
CA HIS A 71 -2.91 26.83 -2.50
C HIS A 71 -2.34 26.13 -3.73
N ILE A 72 -2.17 24.80 -3.70
CA ILE A 72 -1.63 24.02 -4.83
C ILE A 72 -2.50 24.19 -6.10
N ILE A 73 -3.83 24.12 -5.96
CA ILE A 73 -4.75 24.29 -7.09
C ILE A 73 -4.58 25.67 -7.72
N SER A 74 -4.51 26.71 -6.89
CA SER A 74 -4.38 28.09 -7.36
C SER A 74 -3.01 28.37 -7.99
N GLU A 75 -1.92 27.90 -7.38
CA GLU A 75 -0.54 28.12 -7.83
C GLU A 75 -0.28 27.42 -9.17
N LEU A 76 -0.69 26.16 -9.29
CA LEU A 76 -0.49 25.36 -10.49
C LEU A 76 -1.59 25.53 -11.54
N LYS A 77 -2.62 26.32 -11.25
CA LYS A 77 -3.78 26.57 -12.11
C LYS A 77 -4.42 25.28 -12.62
N LEU A 78 -4.61 24.32 -11.71
CA LEU A 78 -5.11 22.99 -12.06
C LEU A 78 -6.56 23.08 -12.53
N THR A 79 -6.86 22.36 -13.61
CA THR A 79 -8.24 22.15 -14.06
C THR A 79 -8.98 21.18 -13.14
N GLU A 80 -10.31 21.21 -13.15
CA GLU A 80 -11.14 20.27 -12.39
C GLU A 80 -10.79 18.80 -12.71
N GLN A 81 -10.54 18.49 -14.00
CA GLN A 81 -10.13 17.15 -14.42
C GLN A 81 -8.79 16.74 -13.79
N GLN A 82 -7.79 17.63 -13.76
CA GLN A 82 -6.50 17.36 -13.12
C GLN A 82 -6.64 17.19 -11.61
N VAL A 83 -7.51 17.99 -10.97
CA VAL A 83 -7.83 17.85 -9.56
C VAL A 83 -8.47 16.49 -9.27
N GLN A 84 -9.42 16.06 -10.10
CA GLN A 84 -10.08 14.76 -9.92
C GLN A 84 -9.13 13.58 -10.16
N GLN A 85 -8.27 13.69 -11.16
CA GLN A 85 -7.23 12.70 -11.43
C GLN A 85 -6.27 12.59 -10.24
N ALA A 86 -5.78 13.73 -9.72
CA ALA A 86 -4.86 13.74 -8.60
C ALA A 86 -5.48 13.16 -7.31
N ARG A 87 -6.77 13.41 -7.07
CA ARG A 87 -7.50 12.76 -5.97
C ARG A 87 -7.54 11.25 -6.11
N THR A 88 -7.83 10.77 -7.33
CA THR A 88 -7.91 9.33 -7.61
C THR A 88 -6.56 8.65 -7.39
N GLU A 89 -5.49 9.25 -7.90
CA GLU A 89 -4.11 8.75 -7.73
C GLU A 89 -3.69 8.72 -6.26
N GLY A 90 -3.85 9.84 -5.54
CA GLY A 90 -3.51 9.93 -4.12
C GLY A 90 -4.27 8.89 -3.29
N TRP A 91 -5.56 8.71 -3.57
CA TRP A 91 -6.38 7.70 -2.90
C TRP A 91 -5.92 6.27 -3.17
N GLN A 92 -5.65 5.93 -4.44
CA GLN A 92 -5.17 4.61 -4.83
C GLN A 92 -3.81 4.28 -4.19
N SER A 93 -2.88 5.24 -4.15
CA SER A 93 -1.59 5.05 -3.49
C SER A 93 -1.74 4.83 -1.98
N GLY A 94 -2.58 5.61 -1.31
CA GLY A 94 -2.83 5.44 0.13
C GLY A 94 -3.46 4.08 0.45
N LEU A 95 -4.43 3.66 -0.37
CA LEU A 95 -5.07 2.34 -0.25
C LEU A 95 -4.07 1.20 -0.46
N ALA A 96 -3.25 1.29 -1.52
CA ALA A 96 -2.25 0.27 -1.82
C ALA A 96 -1.25 0.11 -0.65
N GLU A 97 -0.78 1.23 -0.10
CA GLU A 97 0.13 1.19 1.04
C GLU A 97 -0.50 0.60 2.30
N TRP A 98 -1.75 0.98 2.60
CA TRP A 98 -2.49 0.39 3.70
C TRP A 98 -2.64 -1.13 3.56
N GLN A 99 -2.99 -1.61 2.35
CA GLN A 99 -3.10 -3.04 2.05
C GLN A 99 -1.77 -3.78 2.24
N ASN A 100 -0.66 -3.15 1.87
CA ASN A 100 0.67 -3.77 1.91
C ASN A 100 1.26 -3.89 3.32
N ARG A 101 0.85 -3.06 4.27
CA ARG A 101 1.49 -3.00 5.60
C ARG A 101 1.01 -4.06 6.59
N GLY A 102 -0.14 -4.70 6.33
CA GLY A 102 -0.75 -5.68 7.24
C GLY A 102 -1.04 -5.12 8.66
N LEU A 103 -1.58 -5.95 9.56
CA LEU A 103 -1.99 -5.49 10.90
C LEU A 103 -0.82 -5.00 11.79
N GLY A 104 0.38 -5.57 11.60
CA GLY A 104 1.57 -5.23 12.38
C GLY A 104 2.27 -3.96 11.90
N GLY A 105 2.42 -3.79 10.58
CA GLY A 105 3.04 -2.60 9.98
C GLY A 105 2.18 -1.36 10.12
N PHE A 106 0.84 -1.53 10.09
CA PHE A 106 -0.13 -0.46 10.25
C PHE A 106 0.06 0.36 11.54
N LYS A 107 0.24 -0.31 12.69
CA LYS A 107 0.41 0.39 13.98
C LYS A 107 1.68 1.26 14.01
N ASN A 108 2.79 0.73 13.51
CA ASN A 108 4.04 1.49 13.50
C ASN A 108 3.94 2.67 12.53
N TRP A 109 3.35 2.44 11.36
CA TRP A 109 3.12 3.47 10.35
C TRP A 109 2.31 4.66 10.88
N CYS A 110 1.20 4.39 11.57
CA CYS A 110 0.41 5.47 12.17
C CYS A 110 1.16 6.20 13.29
N ARG A 111 2.02 5.50 14.03
CA ARG A 111 2.84 6.10 15.09
C ARG A 111 3.97 6.98 14.56
N THR A 112 4.51 6.68 13.37
CA THR A 112 5.57 7.46 12.73
C THR A 112 4.98 8.44 11.73
N ASP A 113 4.67 7.96 10.55
CA ASP A 113 4.34 8.76 9.36
C ASP A 113 3.01 9.49 9.59
N GLY A 114 2.02 8.79 10.18
CA GLY A 114 0.73 9.40 10.51
C GLY A 114 0.87 10.59 11.48
N ARG A 115 1.76 10.50 12.46
CA ARG A 115 1.98 11.61 13.41
C ARG A 115 2.73 12.77 12.76
N GLU A 116 3.76 12.48 11.97
CA GLU A 116 4.52 13.51 11.26
C GLU A 116 3.63 14.30 10.28
N ILE A 117 2.76 13.59 9.55
CA ILE A 117 1.82 14.21 8.61
C ILE A 117 0.76 15.04 9.36
N ALA A 118 0.26 14.56 10.49
CA ALA A 118 -0.66 15.34 11.32
C ALA A 118 -0.02 16.65 11.79
N GLU A 119 1.24 16.61 12.26
CA GLU A 119 1.99 17.80 12.65
C GLU A 119 2.23 18.75 11.46
N TYR A 120 2.46 18.22 10.26
CA TYR A 120 2.58 19.02 9.04
C TYR A 120 1.31 19.84 8.77
N PHE A 121 0.12 19.22 8.82
CA PHE A 121 -1.13 19.96 8.56
C PHE A 121 -1.47 20.98 9.64
N ARG A 122 -1.21 20.68 10.92
CA ARG A 122 -1.42 21.66 12.00
C ARG A 122 -0.53 22.90 11.84
N LYS A 123 0.72 22.72 11.40
CA LYS A 123 1.62 23.85 11.12
C LYS A 123 1.12 24.74 9.98
N ILE A 124 0.38 24.20 9.02
CA ILE A 124 -0.22 25.00 7.94
C ILE A 124 -1.30 25.92 8.49
N VAL A 125 -2.18 25.44 9.37
CA VAL A 125 -3.23 26.26 10.00
C VAL A 125 -2.60 27.45 10.73
N ILE A 126 -1.62 27.18 11.60
CA ILE A 126 -0.91 28.20 12.39
C ILE A 126 -0.24 29.26 11.49
N ALA A 127 0.18 28.90 10.27
CA ALA A 127 0.85 29.82 9.36
C ALA A 127 -0.10 30.72 8.57
N VAL A 128 -1.41 30.42 8.58
CA VAL A 128 -2.44 31.16 7.82
C VAL A 128 -3.29 32.06 8.73
N ASP A 129 -3.27 31.83 10.05
CA ASP A 129 -3.86 32.69 11.10
C ASP A 129 -2.96 33.88 11.47
#